data_AF-A0A953MD42-F1
#
_entry.id   AF-A0A953MD42-F1
#
_cell.length_a   1.000
_cell.length_b   1.000
_cell.length_c   1.000
_cell.angle_alpha   90.00
_cell.angle_beta   90.00
_cell.angle_gamma   90.00
#
_symmetry.space_group_name_H-M   'P 1'
#
loop_
_entity.id
_entity.type
_entity.pdbx_description
1 polymer ?
#
loop_
_entity_poly.entity_id
_entity_poly.type
_entity_poly.pdbx_seq_one_letter_code
_entity_poly.pdbx_strand_id
1 'polypeptide(L)' 'MFVRNENIESSKEYDKIEEQKLEELLIKNVPILRYHQFKISKLTSEKIEITAPIIENQNHYLTAFGGSISTLGIVTG' A
#
# COMPACT_ATOMS: atom_id res chain seq x y z
N MET A 1 38.22 -10.61 18.41
CA MET A 1 36.74 -10.60 18.34
C MET A 1 36.37 -9.64 17.22
N PHE A 2 36.09 -10.15 16.02
CA PHE A 2 35.78 -9.31 14.86
C PHE A 2 34.28 -9.05 14.85
N VAL A 3 33.88 -7.81 15.17
CA VAL A 3 32.51 -7.36 14.91
C VAL A 3 32.42 -7.12 13.40
N ARG A 4 31.76 -8.03 12.68
CA ARG A 4 31.41 -7.81 11.28
C ARG A 4 30.38 -6.69 11.25
N ASN A 5 30.76 -5.55 10.69
CA ASN A 5 29.79 -4.53 10.24
C ASN A 5 28.97 -5.17 9.12
N GLU A 6 27.79 -5.71 9.47
CA GLU A 6 26.82 -6.11 8.47
C GLU A 6 26.17 -4.84 7.90
N ASN A 7 26.32 -4.66 6.58
CA ASN A 7 25.75 -3.59 5.81
C ASN A 7 24.22 -3.55 5.98
N ILE A 8 23.71 -2.45 6.56
CA ILE A 8 22.29 -2.20 6.84
C ILE A 8 21.49 -1.91 5.54
N GLU A 9 22.14 -1.80 4.39
CA GLU A 9 21.51 -1.51 3.09
C GLU A 9 20.51 -2.59 2.63
N SER A 10 20.65 -3.83 3.12
CA SER A 10 19.77 -4.95 2.80
C SER A 10 18.31 -4.73 3.24
N SER A 11 18.08 -4.11 4.40
CA SER A 11 16.75 -4.01 5.04
C SER A 11 15.66 -3.41 4.14
N LYS A 12 15.96 -2.32 3.44
CA LYS A 12 14.98 -1.58 2.63
C LYS A 12 14.47 -2.36 1.41
N GLU A 13 15.29 -3.26 0.87
CA GLU A 13 14.92 -4.03 -0.31
C GLU A 13 13.97 -5.18 0.06
N TYR A 14 14.17 -5.79 1.23
CA TYR A 14 13.22 -6.77 1.77
C TYR A 14 11.86 -6.15 2.08
N ASP A 15 11.82 -4.98 2.73
CA ASP A 15 10.58 -4.28 3.05
C ASP A 15 9.75 -3.98 1.78
N LYS A 16 10.42 -3.53 0.71
CA LYS A 16 9.78 -3.23 -0.57
C LYS A 16 9.20 -4.46 -1.27
N ILE A 17 9.86 -5.62 -1.12
CA ILE A 17 9.36 -6.89 -1.64
C ILE A 17 8.09 -7.31 -0.89
N GLU A 18 8.03 -7.09 0.43
CA GLU A 18 6.85 -7.40 1.23
C GLU A 18 5.66 -6.48 0.89
N GLU A 19 5.91 -5.18 0.71
CA GLU A 19 4.91 -4.22 0.23
C GLU A 19 4.27 -4.67 -1.08
N GLN A 20 5.09 -5.03 -2.07
CA GLN A 20 4.62 -5.49 -3.38
C GLN A 20 3.84 -6.81 -3.30
N LYS A 21 4.32 -7.79 -2.52
CA LYS A 21 3.62 -9.06 -2.34
C LYS A 21 2.25 -8.89 -1.71
N LEU A 22 2.14 -8.02 -0.70
CA LEU A 22 0.86 -7.73 -0.05
C LEU A 22 -0.07 -6.98 -1.01
N GLU A 23 0.43 -5.98 -1.72
CA GLU A 23 -0.32 -5.25 -2.75
C GLU A 23 -0.88 -6.18 -3.82
N GLU A 24 -0.05 -7.07 -4.38
CA GLU A 24 -0.47 -8.06 -5.37
C GLU A 24 -1.52 -9.04 -4.82
N LEU A 25 -1.35 -9.49 -3.57
CA LEU A 25 -2.29 -10.39 -2.92
C LEU A 25 -3.65 -9.71 -2.71
N LEU A 26 -3.67 -8.45 -2.26
CA LEU A 26 -4.90 -7.68 -2.09
C LEU A 26 -5.58 -7.44 -3.44
N ILE A 27 -4.83 -7.00 -4.45
CA ILE A 27 -5.37 -6.77 -5.80
C ILE A 27 -5.91 -8.06 -6.43
N LYS A 28 -5.27 -9.20 -6.19
CA LYS A 28 -5.73 -10.51 -6.68
C LYS A 28 -7.08 -10.90 -6.09
N ASN A 29 -7.30 -10.63 -4.80
CA ASN A 29 -8.51 -11.03 -4.09
C ASN A 29 -9.62 -9.96 -4.12
N VAL A 30 -9.26 -8.69 -4.34
CA VAL A 30 -10.18 -7.54 -4.43
C VAL A 30 -9.89 -6.75 -5.71
N PRO A 31 -10.36 -7.22 -6.89
CA PRO A 31 -9.96 -6.67 -8.18
C PRO A 31 -10.30 -5.19 -8.40
N ILE A 32 -11.32 -4.66 -7.71
CA ILE A 32 -11.69 -3.24 -7.76
C ILE A 32 -10.55 -2.32 -7.28
N LEU A 33 -9.61 -2.83 -6.47
CA LEU A 33 -8.42 -2.09 -6.06
C LEU A 33 -7.53 -1.66 -7.24
N ARG A 34 -7.58 -2.38 -8.38
CA ARG A 34 -6.89 -1.95 -9.62
C ARG A 34 -7.45 -0.64 -10.14
N TYR A 35 -8.77 -0.48 -10.10
CA TYR A 35 -9.44 0.74 -10.54
C TYR A 35 -9.11 1.92 -9.62
N HIS A 36 -9.07 1.66 -8.30
CA HIS A 36 -8.67 2.67 -7.32
C HIS A 36 -7.18 3.06 -7.41
N GLN A 37 -6.37 2.37 -8.22
CA GLN A 37 -4.91 2.48 -8.23
C GLN A 37 -4.31 2.41 -6.82
N PHE A 38 -4.81 1.45 -6.03
CA PHE A 38 -4.33 1.16 -4.68
C PHE A 38 -2.83 0.89 -4.68
N LYS A 39 -2.12 1.51 -3.75
CA LYS A 39 -0.71 1.24 -3.46
C LYS A 39 -0.43 1.18 -1.98
N ILE A 40 0.49 0.30 -1.59
CA ILE A 40 1.11 0.34 -0.27
C ILE A 40 2.33 1.25 -0.35
N SER A 41 2.30 2.38 0.37
CA SER A 41 3.41 3.35 0.39
C SER A 41 4.41 3.07 1.49
N LYS A 42 3.98 2.39 2.55
CA LYS A 42 4.84 1.97 3.65
C LYS A 42 4.22 0.79 4.38
N LEU A 43 5.01 -0.25 4.61
CA LEU A 43 4.66 -1.38 5.47
C LEU A 43 5.63 -1.48 6.63
N THR A 44 5.11 -1.56 7.85
CA THR A 44 5.88 -1.92 9.05
C THR A 44 5.14 -3.01 9.82
N SER A 45 5.77 -3.54 10.86
CA SER A 45 5.15 -4.53 11.76
C SER A 45 3.89 -4.03 12.48
N GLU A 46 3.66 -2.72 12.55
CA GLU A 46 2.58 -2.10 13.33
C GLU A 46 1.65 -1.21 12.50
N LYS A 47 2.03 -0.87 11.26
CA LYS A 47 1.32 0.12 10.45
C LYS A 47 1.39 -0.22 8.97
N ILE A 48 0.27 -0.01 8.29
CA ILE A 48 0.18 0.01 6.84
C ILE A 48 -0.22 1.43 6.42
N GLU A 49 0.55 2.02 5.53
CA GLU A 49 0.19 3.26 4.85
C GLU A 49 -0.14 2.95 3.40
N ILE A 50 -1.31 3.43 2.96
CA ILE A 50 -1.79 3.23 1.60
C ILE A 50 -2.00 4.57 0.92
N THR A 51 -1.95 4.55 -0.41
CA THR A 51 -2.24 5.70 -1.25
C THR A 51 -3.13 5.30 -2.42
N ALA A 52 -3.96 6.24 -2.86
CA ALA A 52 -4.76 6.14 -4.06
C ALA A 52 -4.87 7.55 -4.67
N PRO A 53 -4.63 7.72 -5.98
CA PRO A 53 -4.70 9.01 -6.65
C PRO A 53 -6.13 9.54 -6.72
N ILE A 54 -6.28 10.87 -6.61
CA ILE A 54 -7.61 11.50 -6.55
C ILE A 54 -8.37 11.42 -7.87
N ILE A 55 -7.68 11.39 -9.02
CA ILE A 55 -8.29 11.49 -10.36
C ILE A 55 -9.24 10.32 -10.64
N GLU A 56 -8.84 9.11 -10.26
CA GLU A 56 -9.59 7.86 -10.41
C GLU A 56 -10.62 7.66 -9.30
N ASN A 57 -10.47 8.41 -8.21
CA ASN A 57 -11.22 8.26 -6.98
C ASN A 57 -12.10 9.47 -6.64
N GLN A 58 -12.32 10.38 -7.59
CA GLN A 58 -13.10 11.59 -7.36
C GLN A 58 -14.59 11.40 -7.60
N ASN A 59 -15.40 12.22 -6.94
CA ASN A 59 -16.82 12.43 -7.23
C ASN A 59 -17.02 13.64 -8.16
N HIS A 60 -18.27 13.97 -8.46
CA HIS A 60 -18.65 15.13 -9.30
C HIS A 60 -18.29 16.49 -8.69
N TYR A 61 -17.85 16.54 -7.43
CA TYR A 61 -17.29 17.74 -6.77
C TYR A 61 -15.77 17.77 -6.77
N LEU A 62 -15.08 16.89 -7.51
CA LEU A 62 -13.62 16.79 -7.57
C LEU A 62 -12.96 16.51 -6.21
N THR A 63 -13.70 15.87 -5.31
CA THR A 63 -13.22 15.39 -4.00
C THR A 63 -13.29 13.87 -3.94
N ALA A 64 -12.66 13.26 -2.94
CA ALA A 64 -12.65 11.80 -2.83
C ALA A 64 -14.09 11.24 -2.73
N PHE A 65 -14.41 10.30 -3.61
CA PHE A 65 -15.70 9.63 -3.64
C PHE A 65 -15.86 8.78 -2.39
N GLY A 66 -17.00 8.91 -1.71
CA GLY A 66 -17.27 8.22 -0.45
C GLY A 66 -17.15 6.70 -0.57
N GLY A 67 -17.55 6.12 -1.71
CA GLY A 67 -17.35 4.69 -1.98
C GLY A 67 -15.87 4.32 -2.10
N SER A 68 -15.03 5.15 -2.70
CA SER A 68 -13.58 4.93 -2.76
C SER A 68 -12.95 4.98 -1.36
N ILE A 69 -13.30 5.98 -0.55
CA ILE A 69 -12.84 6.09 0.84
C ILE A 69 -13.24 4.84 1.63
N SER A 70 -14.51 4.43 1.52
CA SER A 70 -15.03 3.25 2.21
C SER A 70 -14.32 1.97 1.78
N THR A 71 -14.12 1.76 0.48
CA THR A 71 -13.41 0.57 -0.03
C THR A 71 -12.00 0.49 0.53
N LEU A 72 -11.26 1.60 0.50
CA LEU A 72 -9.90 1.66 1.03
C LEU A 72 -9.87 1.38 2.53
N GLY A 73 -10.76 2.03 3.30
CA GLY A 73 -10.86 1.81 4.75
C GLY A 73 -11.19 0.35 5.11
N ILE A 74 -12.13 -0.27 4.41
CA ILE A 74 -12.50 -1.69 4.63
C ILE A 74 -11.32 -2.62 4.38
N VAL A 75 -10.52 -2.36 3.33
CA VAL A 75 -9.38 -3.20 2.99
C VAL A 75 -8.24 -3.05 4.00
N THR A 76 -8.06 -1.87 4.60
CA THR A 76 -6.96 -1.62 5.52
C THR A 76 -7.28 -1.84 7.00
N GLY A 77 -8.56 -1.86 7.38
CA GLY A 77 -9.01 -1.96 8.77
C GLY A 77 -9.22 -0.62 9.44
#